data_AF-A0A6N8G211-F1
#
_entry.id   AF-A0A6N8G211-F1
#
_cell.length_a   1.000
_cell.length_b   1.000
_cell.length_c   1.000
_cell.angle_alpha   90.00
_cell.angle_beta   90.00
_cell.angle_gamma   90.00
#
_symmetry.space_group_name_H-M   'P 1'
#
loop_
_entity.id
_entity.type
_entity.pdbx_description
1 polymer ?
#
loop_
_entity_poly.entity_id
_entity_poly.type
_entity_poly.pdbx_seq_one_letter_code
_entity_poly.pdbx_strand_id
1 'polypeptide(L)'
;MIHFQDLQEWQDSTVDEGIFNLNVRSLEGQTAYEYLFYSNKLKRTNTGIVSRGIINTYAFLEHGGWWCSGVDPLNNWEPMLWGCFKPRRPRIDFEKRKAIKYEHPPKTETRIFLLLVPDHIWQKVSARYGISITEEDKKRSFWHWAWKHNVPIIITEGAKKAGALLTAGFAAIALPGIYGGYRTLKDEEGNQIGKPYLIPDLQCFATLGREIYFCFDRDQKQKTIRSVNKAIEKTGYLFTQSGCKVRVICLPGPEKGVDDFIMAHGAETFDVLYQAAKLLESWQAQSFTELTYPTAIKVNRRYLGDISIPNDAKLVALKSAKGTGKTQLLEAIVSKALAANKWVLVIGHRVQLVEALCHRFGIPYVTEIRTEPSGAALGYGLCIDSLHPGSQARFNAENWHDGVVILDECEQVIWHALNSSTCQTERVAILKQLKSLLYNVLHSSSGQVYLADADLSDLSIDFVRSLSSTNVEPCIVVNEWQPGLDECWEVYNYQGKDPSGLVEALEKHIAGGGKPFVVCSAQRAKSQWGTRTLERHFNKLFPRKQILRIDSETIADPSHPAYVCVTNLNIILQLYDIVLASPSIETGVSLDLKGHFTSVWGIFQGVQAESSARQALARL
;
A
#
# COMPACT_ATOMS: atom_id res chain seq x y z
N MET A 1 18.05 33.52 -29.19
CA MET A 1 18.23 32.60 -30.34
C MET A 1 18.00 31.20 -29.79
N ILE A 2 17.07 30.44 -30.36
CA ILE A 2 16.75 29.08 -29.89
C ILE A 2 17.81 28.12 -30.46
N HIS A 3 18.40 27.30 -29.59
CA HIS A 3 19.35 26.29 -30.04
C HIS A 3 18.58 25.03 -30.50
N PHE A 4 18.84 24.56 -31.72
CA PHE A 4 18.12 23.42 -32.32
C PHE A 4 18.11 22.16 -31.42
N GLN A 5 19.23 21.89 -30.74
CA GLN A 5 19.34 20.76 -29.81
C GLN A 5 18.38 20.86 -28.62
N ASP A 6 18.09 22.08 -28.13
CA ASP A 6 17.19 22.28 -27.00
C ASP A 6 15.73 21.99 -27.42
N LEU A 7 15.34 22.40 -28.63
CA LEU A 7 14.02 22.10 -29.20
C LEU A 7 13.84 20.59 -29.44
N GLN A 8 14.83 19.94 -30.07
CA GLN A 8 14.80 18.50 -30.31
C GLN A 8 14.62 17.72 -29.01
N GLU A 9 15.31 18.13 -27.93
CA GLU A 9 15.20 17.46 -26.62
C GLU A 9 13.79 17.50 -26.01
N TRP A 10 13.01 18.55 -26.31
CA TRP A 10 11.63 18.69 -25.87
C TRP A 10 10.66 17.95 -26.79
N GLN A 11 10.92 17.95 -28.09
CA GLN A 11 10.15 17.16 -29.07
C GLN A 11 10.31 15.65 -28.85
N ASP A 12 11.50 15.20 -28.45
CA ASP A 12 11.76 13.80 -28.05
C ASP A 12 10.96 13.38 -26.81
N SER A 13 10.49 14.36 -26.02
CA SER A 13 9.53 14.17 -24.92
C SER A 13 8.08 14.45 -25.35
N THR A 14 7.77 14.42 -26.65
CA THR A 14 6.43 14.69 -27.23
C THR A 14 5.85 16.07 -26.90
N VAL A 15 6.69 17.07 -26.64
CA VAL A 15 6.20 18.42 -26.35
C VAL A 15 5.97 19.20 -27.64
N ASP A 16 4.79 19.81 -27.75
CA ASP A 16 4.42 20.73 -28.82
C ASP A 16 5.41 21.89 -28.94
N GLU A 17 5.79 22.21 -30.17
CA GLU A 17 6.75 23.28 -30.45
C GLU A 17 6.27 24.66 -29.94
N GLY A 18 4.96 24.91 -29.96
CA GLY A 18 4.37 26.14 -29.40
C GLY A 18 4.55 26.24 -27.89
N ILE A 19 4.40 25.13 -27.16
CA ILE A 19 4.70 25.09 -25.71
C ILE A 19 6.18 25.37 -25.48
N PHE A 20 7.08 24.75 -26.24
CA PHE A 20 8.51 25.00 -26.11
C PHE A 20 8.85 26.48 -26.35
N ASN A 21 8.39 27.04 -27.47
CA ASN A 21 8.69 28.42 -27.88
C ASN A 21 8.19 29.47 -26.88
N LEU A 22 7.08 29.20 -26.18
CA LEU A 22 6.53 30.11 -25.18
C LEU A 22 7.28 30.06 -23.83
N ASN A 23 7.88 28.93 -23.47
CA ASN A 23 8.34 28.67 -22.10
C ASN A 23 9.85 28.49 -21.96
N VAL A 24 10.56 28.22 -23.06
CA VAL A 24 11.97 27.84 -23.03
C VAL A 24 12.83 28.88 -23.72
N ARG A 25 13.96 29.23 -23.09
CA ARG A 25 14.97 30.14 -23.64
C ARG A 25 16.36 29.52 -23.54
N SER A 26 17.08 29.42 -24.65
CA SER A 26 18.50 29.08 -24.61
C SER A 26 19.28 30.26 -24.01
N LEU A 27 20.05 30.00 -22.95
CA LEU A 27 20.90 30.98 -22.29
C LEU A 27 22.38 30.61 -22.48
N GLU A 28 23.21 31.62 -22.71
CA GLU A 28 24.65 31.45 -22.92
C GLU A 28 25.42 32.52 -22.13
N GLY A 29 26.66 32.20 -21.74
CA GLY A 29 27.56 33.11 -21.05
C GLY A 29 26.95 33.74 -19.78
N GLN A 30 27.06 35.07 -19.68
CA GLN A 30 26.70 35.81 -18.46
C GLN A 30 25.18 35.79 -18.17
N THR A 31 24.33 35.67 -19.18
CA THR A 31 22.87 35.67 -19.02
C THR A 31 22.37 34.51 -18.15
N ALA A 32 23.03 33.34 -18.21
CA ALA A 32 22.67 32.21 -17.35
C ALA A 32 22.82 32.54 -15.85
N TYR A 33 23.81 33.36 -15.50
CA TYR A 33 24.01 33.81 -14.12
C TYR A 33 22.93 34.79 -13.68
N GLU A 34 22.47 35.69 -14.56
CA GLU A 34 21.42 36.67 -14.25
C GLU A 34 20.10 35.99 -13.86
N TYR A 35 19.75 34.91 -14.57
CA TYR A 35 18.54 34.12 -14.31
C TYR A 35 18.61 33.31 -13.01
N LEU A 36 19.80 32.87 -12.59
CA LEU A 36 19.97 32.11 -11.35
C LEU A 36 20.26 33.00 -10.14
N PHE A 37 21.01 34.09 -10.28
CA PHE A 37 21.60 34.84 -9.17
C PHE A 37 20.84 36.11 -8.79
N TYR A 38 19.51 36.11 -8.91
CA TYR A 38 18.68 37.24 -8.52
C TYR A 38 18.36 37.31 -7.02
N SER A 39 18.62 36.25 -6.24
CA SER A 39 18.32 36.27 -4.80
C SER A 39 19.23 37.24 -4.03
N ASN A 40 18.62 38.13 -3.24
CA ASN A 40 19.33 39.02 -2.33
C ASN A 40 20.01 38.30 -1.15
N LYS A 41 19.66 37.02 -0.92
CA LYS A 41 20.25 36.18 0.14
C LYS A 41 21.59 35.55 -0.30
N LEU A 42 22.04 35.79 -1.52
CA LEU A 42 23.35 35.31 -2.00
C LEU A 42 24.49 36.15 -1.43
N LYS A 43 25.58 35.47 -1.05
CA LYS A 43 26.78 36.14 -0.55
C LYS A 43 27.41 36.98 -1.67
N ARG A 44 27.47 38.29 -1.48
CA ARG A 44 28.07 39.27 -2.39
C ARG A 44 29.27 39.97 -1.75
N THR A 45 30.18 40.47 -2.59
CA THR A 45 31.29 41.35 -2.19
C THR A 45 30.76 42.76 -1.89
N ASN A 46 31.61 43.62 -1.31
CA ASN A 46 31.27 45.03 -1.06
C ASN A 46 30.93 45.81 -2.34
N THR A 47 31.33 45.31 -3.51
CA THR A 47 31.01 45.86 -4.84
C THR A 47 29.70 45.30 -5.43
N GLY A 48 28.94 44.49 -4.68
CA GLY A 48 27.66 43.92 -5.12
C GLY A 48 27.77 42.66 -5.99
N ILE A 49 28.98 42.21 -6.32
CA ILE A 49 29.24 41.03 -7.15
C ILE A 49 29.07 39.76 -6.31
N VAL A 50 28.47 38.70 -6.88
CA VAL A 50 28.36 37.41 -6.20
C VAL A 50 29.76 36.86 -5.86
N SER A 51 29.91 36.30 -4.67
CA SER A 51 31.22 35.86 -4.17
C SER A 51 31.90 34.86 -5.10
N ARG A 52 33.24 34.93 -5.19
CA ARG A 52 34.03 34.08 -6.09
C ARG A 52 33.81 32.58 -5.88
N GLY A 53 33.59 32.15 -4.64
CA GLY A 53 33.29 30.75 -4.33
C GLY A 53 31.98 30.27 -4.97
N ILE A 54 30.93 31.10 -4.97
CA ILE A 54 29.66 30.78 -5.64
C ILE A 54 29.88 30.78 -7.17
N ILE A 55 30.55 31.79 -7.72
CA ILE A 55 30.85 31.84 -9.17
C ILE A 55 31.59 30.58 -9.62
N ASN A 56 32.65 30.17 -8.91
CA ASN A 56 33.41 28.97 -9.25
C ASN A 56 32.55 27.69 -9.19
N THR A 57 31.63 27.59 -8.22
CA THR A 57 30.70 26.45 -8.13
C THR A 57 29.78 26.37 -9.35
N TYR A 58 29.41 27.53 -9.92
CA TYR A 58 28.52 27.65 -11.08
C TYR A 58 29.26 27.95 -12.40
N ALA A 59 30.57 27.75 -12.47
CA ALA A 59 31.35 28.01 -13.69
C ALA A 59 30.83 27.23 -14.91
N PHE A 60 30.18 26.08 -14.69
CA PHE A 60 29.55 25.27 -15.73
C PHE A 60 28.44 26.01 -16.51
N LEU A 61 27.87 27.09 -15.97
CA LEU A 61 26.87 27.92 -16.66
C LEU A 61 27.43 28.57 -17.93
N GLU A 62 28.75 28.77 -18.03
CA GLU A 62 29.41 29.31 -19.23
C GLU A 62 29.24 28.41 -20.45
N HIS A 63 28.97 27.12 -20.25
CA HIS A 63 28.71 26.17 -21.34
C HIS A 63 27.29 26.25 -21.91
N GLY A 64 26.46 27.16 -21.36
CA GLY A 64 25.09 27.36 -21.80
C GLY A 64 24.15 26.22 -21.44
N GLY A 65 22.90 26.39 -21.83
CA GLY A 65 21.79 25.53 -21.47
C GLY A 65 20.46 26.18 -21.81
N TRP A 66 19.39 25.57 -21.37
CA TRP A 66 18.06 26.15 -21.53
C TRP A 66 17.44 26.49 -20.17
N TRP A 67 16.69 27.58 -20.17
CA TRP A 67 15.88 28.06 -19.05
C TRP A 67 14.41 27.81 -19.35
N CYS A 68 13.71 27.17 -18.43
CA CYS A 68 12.26 26.99 -18.48
C CYS A 68 11.61 27.75 -17.32
N SER A 69 10.60 28.55 -17.64
CA SER A 69 9.73 29.20 -16.66
C SER A 69 8.27 29.16 -17.15
N GLY A 70 7.33 29.44 -16.25
CA GLY A 70 5.91 29.52 -16.54
C GLY A 70 5.32 30.86 -16.11
N VAL A 71 4.03 30.88 -15.80
CA VAL A 71 3.31 32.04 -15.25
C VAL A 71 3.16 31.96 -13.74
N ASP A 72 3.09 33.11 -13.07
CA ASP A 72 2.95 33.22 -11.61
C ASP A 72 1.46 33.32 -11.21
N PRO A 73 0.88 32.29 -10.55
CA PRO A 73 -0.51 32.32 -10.12
C PRO A 73 -0.78 33.36 -9.01
N LEU A 74 0.27 33.86 -8.36
CA LEU A 74 0.20 34.85 -7.29
C LEU A 74 0.41 36.28 -7.80
N ASN A 75 0.73 36.45 -9.08
CA ASN A 75 0.96 37.75 -9.70
C ASN A 75 0.20 37.86 -11.03
N ASN A 76 -1.13 37.71 -10.96
CA ASN A 76 -2.05 37.86 -12.09
C ASN A 76 -1.68 37.04 -13.35
N TRP A 77 -1.04 35.88 -13.19
CA TRP A 77 -0.61 35.03 -14.30
C TRP A 77 0.43 35.67 -15.23
N GLU A 78 1.16 36.68 -14.73
CA GLU A 78 2.30 37.26 -15.42
C GLU A 78 3.49 36.28 -15.48
N PRO A 79 4.46 36.47 -16.39
CA PRO A 79 5.65 35.63 -16.46
C PRO A 79 6.37 35.50 -15.11
N MET A 80 6.62 34.28 -14.68
CA MET A 80 7.27 33.99 -13.40
C MET A 80 8.78 34.23 -13.50
N LEU A 81 9.33 34.95 -12.53
CA LEU A 81 10.78 35.16 -12.40
C LEU A 81 11.51 33.85 -12.06
N TRP A 82 10.92 33.01 -11.21
CA TRP A 82 11.47 31.71 -10.85
C TRP A 82 11.35 30.71 -12.01
N GLY A 83 12.34 29.84 -12.15
CA GLY A 83 12.34 28.78 -13.15
C GLY A 83 13.43 27.76 -12.92
N CYS A 84 13.82 27.06 -13.98
CA CYS A 84 14.86 26.04 -13.95
C CYS A 84 15.79 26.14 -15.14
N PHE A 85 17.09 26.08 -14.84
CA PHE A 85 18.15 25.97 -15.82
C PHE A 85 18.59 24.51 -15.97
N LYS A 86 18.57 24.00 -17.19
CA LYS A 86 19.24 22.74 -17.55
C LYS A 86 20.54 23.05 -18.29
N PRO A 87 21.71 22.86 -17.67
CA PRO A 87 22.99 23.07 -18.34
C PRO A 87 23.25 22.00 -19.40
N ARG A 88 23.90 22.38 -20.52
CA ARG A 88 24.40 21.42 -21.52
C ARG A 88 25.49 20.52 -20.95
N ARG A 89 26.31 21.06 -20.03
CA ARG A 89 27.36 20.34 -19.30
C ARG A 89 27.08 20.43 -17.80
N PRO A 90 26.29 19.51 -17.22
CA PRO A 90 25.95 19.55 -15.81
C PRO A 90 27.16 19.30 -14.93
N ARG A 91 27.24 20.01 -13.79
CA ARG A 91 28.23 19.71 -12.76
C ARG A 91 27.89 18.43 -12.01
N ILE A 92 28.92 17.84 -11.39
CA ILE A 92 28.77 16.66 -10.53
C ILE A 92 28.57 17.10 -9.08
N ASP A 93 27.54 16.54 -8.44
CA ASP A 93 27.43 16.51 -6.99
C ASP A 93 28.49 15.54 -6.46
N PHE A 94 29.52 16.06 -5.78
CA PHE A 94 30.66 15.26 -5.30
C PHE A 94 30.26 14.26 -4.21
N GLU A 95 29.25 14.57 -3.39
CA GLU A 95 28.78 13.65 -2.34
C GLU A 95 28.00 12.50 -2.96
N LYS A 96 27.11 12.81 -3.90
CA LYS A 96 26.24 11.79 -4.53
C LYS A 96 26.87 11.11 -5.74
N ARG A 97 28.00 11.62 -6.22
CA ARG A 97 28.68 11.21 -7.46
C ARG A 97 27.72 11.16 -8.66
N LYS A 98 26.84 12.15 -8.76
CA LYS A 98 25.79 12.23 -9.80
C LYS A 98 25.76 13.61 -10.44
N ALA A 99 25.47 13.65 -11.73
CA ALA A 99 25.25 14.90 -12.45
C ALA A 99 23.97 15.60 -11.94
N ILE A 100 24.08 16.90 -11.66
CA ILE A 100 22.93 17.75 -11.34
C ILE A 100 22.33 18.21 -12.66
N LYS A 101 21.26 17.54 -13.10
CA LYS A 101 20.62 17.80 -14.39
C LYS A 101 19.85 19.12 -14.42
N TYR A 102 19.38 19.60 -13.29
CA TYR A 102 18.48 20.75 -13.18
C TYR A 102 18.93 21.64 -12.03
N GLU A 103 19.08 22.94 -12.31
CA GLU A 103 19.49 23.96 -11.35
C GLU A 103 18.36 24.97 -11.18
N HIS A 104 18.10 25.35 -9.94
CA HIS A 104 17.11 26.36 -9.58
C HIS A 104 17.83 27.55 -8.94
N PRO A 105 17.25 28.77 -8.99
CA PRO A 105 17.85 29.95 -8.38
C PRO A 105 18.23 29.71 -6.91
N PRO A 106 19.52 29.75 -6.55
CA PRO A 106 19.94 29.45 -5.18
C PRO A 106 19.38 30.46 -4.18
N LYS A 107 19.08 29.96 -2.96
CA LYS A 107 18.49 30.76 -1.87
C LYS A 107 17.15 31.41 -2.26
N THR A 108 16.40 30.75 -3.12
CA THR A 108 14.99 31.06 -3.40
C THR A 108 14.15 29.84 -3.06
N GLU A 109 12.88 30.08 -2.76
CA GLU A 109 11.93 28.98 -2.60
C GLU A 109 11.58 28.42 -3.97
N THR A 110 11.56 27.08 -4.07
CA THR A 110 11.12 26.42 -5.29
C THR A 110 9.62 26.66 -5.50
N ARG A 111 9.23 26.94 -6.74
CA ARG A 111 7.83 27.14 -7.18
C ARG A 111 7.40 25.98 -8.08
N ILE A 112 6.26 26.11 -8.75
CA ILE A 112 5.77 25.15 -9.75
C ILE A 112 5.97 25.67 -11.17
N PHE A 113 5.88 24.79 -12.16
CA PHE A 113 5.81 25.19 -13.57
C PHE A 113 4.35 25.20 -14.03
N LEU A 114 3.81 26.40 -14.26
CA LEU A 114 2.58 26.64 -15.00
C LEU A 114 2.95 27.10 -16.41
N LEU A 115 3.18 26.17 -17.33
CA LEU A 115 3.64 26.50 -18.68
C LEU A 115 2.59 27.31 -19.44
N LEU A 116 3.00 28.37 -20.13
CA LEU A 116 2.20 29.06 -21.14
C LEU A 116 1.73 28.06 -22.21
N VAL A 117 0.46 28.15 -22.58
CA VAL A 117 -0.20 27.18 -23.46
C VAL A 117 -0.66 27.89 -24.73
N PRO A 118 -0.27 27.42 -25.94
CA PRO A 118 -0.74 28.01 -27.19
C PRO A 118 -2.22 27.66 -27.46
N ASP A 119 -2.90 28.51 -28.23
CA ASP A 119 -4.36 28.43 -28.43
C ASP A 119 -4.84 27.08 -28.95
N HIS A 120 -4.10 26.42 -29.84
CA HIS A 120 -4.50 25.11 -30.37
C HIS A 120 -4.46 24.02 -29.29
N ILE A 121 -3.54 24.11 -28.34
CA ILE A 121 -3.50 23.20 -27.19
C ILE A 121 -4.59 23.55 -26.18
N TRP A 122 -4.86 24.84 -25.93
CA TRP A 122 -5.97 25.25 -25.08
C TRP A 122 -7.30 24.73 -25.63
N GLN A 123 -7.54 24.84 -26.94
CA GLN A 123 -8.72 24.27 -27.60
C GLN A 123 -8.82 22.75 -27.41
N LYS A 124 -7.71 22.01 -27.50
CA LYS A 124 -7.70 20.56 -27.20
C LYS A 124 -8.12 20.26 -25.76
N VAL A 125 -7.58 20.99 -24.77
CA VAL A 125 -7.93 20.83 -23.35
C VAL A 125 -9.41 21.18 -23.11
N SER A 126 -9.89 22.26 -23.73
CA SER A 126 -11.29 22.69 -23.67
C SER A 126 -12.23 21.61 -24.23
N ALA A 127 -11.92 21.06 -25.40
CA ALA A 127 -12.70 20.00 -26.05
C ALA A 127 -12.73 18.72 -25.19
N ARG A 128 -11.59 18.32 -24.62
CA ARG A 128 -11.49 17.13 -23.75
C ARG A 128 -12.45 17.21 -22.57
N TYR A 129 -12.48 18.34 -21.87
CA TYR A 129 -13.28 18.50 -20.66
C TYR A 129 -14.68 19.04 -20.91
N GLY A 130 -15.02 19.36 -22.17
CA GLY A 130 -16.32 19.96 -22.51
C GLY A 130 -16.53 21.35 -21.90
N ILE A 131 -15.45 22.08 -21.61
CA ILE A 131 -15.49 23.40 -20.97
C ILE A 131 -15.20 24.44 -22.05
N SER A 132 -16.20 25.25 -22.42
CA SER A 132 -16.05 26.26 -23.49
C SER A 132 -15.06 27.37 -23.10
N ILE A 133 -14.34 27.89 -24.11
CA ILE A 133 -13.49 29.08 -23.97
C ILE A 133 -14.29 30.31 -24.40
N THR A 134 -14.47 31.29 -23.51
CA THR A 134 -15.16 32.54 -23.85
C THR A 134 -14.19 33.60 -24.37
N GLU A 135 -14.71 34.65 -25.02
CA GLU A 135 -13.89 35.81 -25.44
C GLU A 135 -13.29 36.56 -24.25
N GLU A 136 -13.92 36.51 -23.07
CA GLU A 136 -13.33 37.08 -21.84
C GLU A 136 -12.13 36.25 -21.40
N ASP A 137 -12.23 34.92 -21.47
CA ASP A 137 -11.14 34.03 -21.09
C ASP A 137 -9.92 34.24 -21.98
N LYS A 138 -10.11 34.37 -23.31
CA LYS A 138 -9.03 34.65 -24.29
C LYS A 138 -8.28 35.94 -24.00
N LYS A 139 -8.93 36.95 -23.40
CA LYS A 139 -8.27 38.21 -22.98
C LYS A 139 -7.38 38.05 -21.74
N ARG A 140 -7.51 36.93 -21.03
CA ARG A 140 -6.70 36.62 -19.85
C ARG A 140 -5.64 35.59 -20.19
N SER A 141 -5.85 34.32 -19.85
CA SER A 141 -4.90 33.25 -20.11
C SER A 141 -5.53 31.88 -19.90
N PHE A 142 -4.88 30.84 -20.44
CA PHE A 142 -5.20 29.44 -20.17
C PHE A 142 -5.33 29.14 -18.68
N TRP A 143 -4.36 29.56 -17.86
CA TRP A 143 -4.35 29.24 -16.43
C TRP A 143 -5.41 29.99 -15.62
N HIS A 144 -5.74 31.22 -16.01
CA HIS A 144 -6.89 31.91 -15.44
C HIS A 144 -8.19 31.16 -15.74
N TRP A 145 -8.39 30.69 -16.98
CA TRP A 145 -9.53 29.87 -17.37
C TRP A 145 -9.57 28.54 -16.62
N ALA A 146 -8.43 27.84 -16.54
CA ALA A 146 -8.32 26.56 -15.84
C ALA A 146 -8.64 26.70 -14.34
N TRP A 147 -8.19 27.81 -13.73
CA TRP A 147 -8.56 28.18 -12.37
C TRP A 147 -10.06 28.46 -12.25
N LYS A 148 -10.60 29.40 -13.04
CA LYS A 148 -12.01 29.87 -12.99
C LYS A 148 -13.02 28.75 -13.20
N HIS A 149 -12.78 27.85 -14.15
CA HIS A 149 -13.72 26.81 -14.57
C HIS A 149 -13.46 25.44 -13.94
N ASN A 150 -12.61 25.40 -12.91
CA ASN A 150 -12.34 24.19 -12.14
C ASN A 150 -11.84 22.99 -12.96
N VAL A 151 -11.07 23.28 -14.01
CA VAL A 151 -10.55 22.27 -14.95
C VAL A 151 -9.74 21.22 -14.17
N PRO A 152 -9.91 19.91 -14.45
CA PRO A 152 -9.10 18.85 -13.87
C PRO A 152 -7.61 19.05 -14.14
N ILE A 153 -6.77 18.80 -13.13
CA ILE A 153 -5.32 19.04 -13.24
C ILE A 153 -4.52 17.77 -12.95
N ILE A 154 -3.55 17.48 -13.81
CA ILE A 154 -2.53 16.46 -13.56
C ILE A 154 -1.27 17.12 -12.97
N ILE A 155 -0.83 16.64 -11.81
CA ILE A 155 0.42 17.03 -11.17
C ILE A 155 1.47 15.97 -11.48
N THR A 156 2.56 16.40 -12.11
CA THR A 156 3.71 15.55 -12.45
C THR A 156 5.04 16.18 -11.99
N GLU A 157 6.16 15.53 -12.25
CA GLU A 157 7.51 16.03 -11.93
C GLU A 157 8.31 16.35 -13.21
N GLY A 158 8.78 17.61 -13.28
CA GLY A 158 9.58 18.10 -14.41
C GLY A 158 8.74 18.71 -15.54
N ALA A 159 9.24 19.82 -16.08
CA ALA A 159 8.50 20.65 -17.04
C ALA A 159 8.19 19.93 -18.37
N LYS A 160 9.10 19.07 -18.88
CA LYS A 160 8.87 18.30 -20.11
C LYS A 160 7.66 17.37 -20.00
N LYS A 161 7.45 16.75 -18.83
CA LYS A 161 6.31 15.87 -18.55
C LYS A 161 4.99 16.62 -18.55
N ALA A 162 4.96 17.80 -17.93
CA ALA A 162 3.79 18.68 -18.01
C ALA A 162 3.55 19.15 -19.46
N GLY A 163 4.62 19.46 -20.20
CA GLY A 163 4.54 19.79 -21.63
C GLY A 163 3.95 18.67 -22.49
N ALA A 164 4.36 17.42 -22.25
CA ALA A 164 3.84 16.23 -22.95
C ALA A 164 2.34 16.03 -22.67
N LEU A 165 1.95 16.12 -21.40
CA LEU A 165 0.55 16.04 -20.97
C LEU A 165 -0.31 17.17 -21.56
N LEU A 166 0.18 18.41 -21.56
CA LEU A 166 -0.48 19.55 -22.21
C LEU A 166 -0.65 19.29 -23.71
N THR A 167 0.40 18.79 -24.37
CA THR A 167 0.37 18.44 -25.80
C THR A 167 -0.69 17.37 -26.11
N ALA A 168 -0.85 16.40 -25.21
CA ALA A 168 -1.89 15.37 -25.24
C ALA A 168 -3.30 15.86 -24.82
N GLY A 169 -3.45 17.15 -24.51
CA GLY A 169 -4.73 17.79 -24.21
C GLY A 169 -5.16 17.71 -22.74
N PHE A 170 -4.25 17.48 -21.80
CA PHE A 170 -4.52 17.50 -20.36
C PHE A 170 -3.95 18.76 -19.71
N ALA A 171 -4.69 19.42 -18.82
CA ALA A 171 -4.12 20.50 -18.03
C ALA A 171 -3.12 19.92 -17.02
N ALA A 172 -1.85 20.30 -17.10
CA ALA A 172 -0.79 19.71 -16.29
C ALA A 172 0.13 20.73 -15.64
N ILE A 173 0.43 20.50 -14.36
CA ILE A 173 1.36 21.28 -13.54
C ILE A 173 2.57 20.41 -13.24
N ALA A 174 3.78 20.95 -13.42
CA ALA A 174 5.00 20.27 -13.01
C ALA A 174 5.53 20.80 -11.68
N LEU A 175 5.93 19.88 -10.80
CA LEU A 175 6.75 20.16 -9.64
C LEU A 175 8.25 20.03 -10.00
N PRO A 176 9.13 20.82 -9.37
CA PRO A 176 10.59 20.64 -9.52
C PRO A 176 11.11 19.35 -8.87
N GLY A 177 10.29 18.71 -8.04
CA GLY A 177 10.49 17.37 -7.49
C GLY A 177 9.28 16.95 -6.67
N ILE A 178 9.19 15.66 -6.33
CA ILE A 178 8.01 15.06 -5.66
C ILE A 178 7.55 15.79 -4.39
N TYR A 179 8.49 16.30 -3.58
CA TYR A 179 8.17 17.03 -2.34
C TYR A 179 7.89 18.52 -2.58
N GLY A 180 7.86 18.97 -3.84
CA GLY A 180 7.68 20.37 -4.21
C GLY A 180 6.30 20.92 -3.88
N GLY A 181 5.27 20.07 -3.74
CA GLY A 181 3.88 20.47 -3.59
C GLY A 181 3.47 20.98 -2.19
N TYR A 182 4.28 20.75 -1.15
CA TYR A 182 3.96 21.23 0.20
C TYR A 182 5.20 21.78 0.91
N ARG A 183 4.99 22.56 1.98
CA ARG A 183 6.03 22.96 2.93
C ARG A 183 5.65 22.57 4.34
N THR A 184 6.63 22.63 5.23
CA THR A 184 6.46 22.44 6.67
C THR A 184 7.30 23.51 7.34
N LEU A 185 6.71 24.27 8.25
CA LEU A 185 7.43 25.31 8.99
C LEU A 185 8.57 24.69 9.79
N LYS A 186 9.72 25.35 9.76
CA LYS A 186 10.91 24.97 10.49
C LYS A 186 11.41 26.12 11.35
N ASP A 187 11.96 25.80 12.52
CA ASP A 187 12.70 26.77 13.33
C ASP A 187 14.09 27.06 12.73
N GLU A 188 14.86 27.91 13.41
CA GLU A 188 16.22 28.30 13.00
C GLU A 188 17.20 27.11 13.00
N GLU A 189 16.94 26.08 13.80
CA GLU A 189 17.72 24.84 13.87
C GLU A 189 17.31 23.81 12.79
N GLY A 190 16.21 24.07 12.07
CA GLY A 190 15.69 23.22 11.01
C GLY A 190 14.71 22.14 11.48
N ASN A 191 14.32 22.14 12.76
CA ASN A 191 13.32 21.25 13.33
C ASN A 191 11.92 21.62 12.84
N GLN A 192 11.07 20.63 12.63
CA GLN A 192 9.69 20.87 12.17
C GLN A 192 8.82 21.37 13.31
N ILE A 193 8.24 22.57 13.17
CA ILE A 193 7.44 23.23 14.22
C ILE A 193 5.97 23.46 13.83
N GLY A 194 5.54 22.98 12.66
CA GLY A 194 4.18 23.19 12.18
C GLY A 194 3.63 22.05 11.35
N LYS A 195 2.32 22.09 11.09
CA LYS A 195 1.67 21.14 10.18
C LYS A 195 2.09 21.43 8.72
N PRO A 196 2.14 20.40 7.86
CA PRO A 196 2.35 20.59 6.43
C PRO A 196 1.23 21.43 5.81
N TYR A 197 1.56 22.24 4.81
CA TYR A 197 0.60 23.03 4.04
C TYR A 197 0.98 23.04 2.55
N LEU A 198 -0.01 23.13 1.65
CA LEU A 198 0.24 23.26 0.22
C LEU A 198 1.02 24.54 -0.04
N ILE A 199 1.95 24.52 -1.00
CA ILE A 199 2.59 25.77 -1.42
C ILE A 199 1.55 26.75 -1.98
N PRO A 200 1.74 28.08 -1.81
CA PRO A 200 0.76 29.08 -2.24
C PRO A 200 0.32 28.90 -3.71
N ASP A 201 1.24 28.53 -4.60
CA ASP A 201 0.94 28.26 -6.00
C ASP A 201 -0.13 27.18 -6.22
N LEU A 202 -0.05 26.08 -5.47
CA LEU A 202 -1.00 24.97 -5.57
C LEU A 202 -2.29 25.27 -4.81
N GLN A 203 -2.25 26.12 -3.77
CA GLN A 203 -3.46 26.54 -3.06
C GLN A 203 -4.45 27.24 -4.00
N CYS A 204 -3.98 27.97 -5.01
CA CYS A 204 -4.84 28.58 -6.04
C CYS A 204 -5.74 27.55 -6.72
N PHE A 205 -5.28 26.31 -6.89
CA PHE A 205 -6.03 25.24 -7.55
C PHE A 205 -6.77 24.32 -6.57
N ALA A 206 -6.53 24.47 -5.26
CA ALA A 206 -7.16 23.67 -4.21
C ALA A 206 -8.60 24.16 -3.94
N THR A 207 -9.48 23.91 -4.90
CA THR A 207 -10.86 24.42 -4.95
C THR A 207 -11.87 23.28 -4.81
N LEU A 208 -13.03 23.57 -4.24
CA LEU A 208 -14.05 22.57 -3.94
C LEU A 208 -14.44 21.79 -5.20
N GLY A 209 -14.40 20.46 -5.11
CA GLY A 209 -14.80 19.56 -6.19
C GLY A 209 -13.81 19.43 -7.35
N ARG A 210 -12.69 20.16 -7.38
CA ARG A 210 -11.69 20.02 -8.45
C ARG A 210 -11.13 18.60 -8.46
N GLU A 211 -10.99 18.02 -9.63
CA GLU A 211 -10.24 16.78 -9.77
C GLU A 211 -8.73 17.05 -9.91
N ILE A 212 -7.96 16.42 -9.02
CA ILE A 212 -6.49 16.48 -9.02
C ILE A 212 -5.96 15.08 -9.22
N TYR A 213 -5.10 14.91 -10.22
CA TYR A 213 -4.48 13.63 -10.57
C TYR A 213 -2.98 13.71 -10.28
N PHE A 214 -2.40 12.73 -9.61
CA PHE A 214 -0.95 12.58 -9.52
C PHE A 214 -0.46 11.60 -10.57
N CYS A 215 0.59 11.97 -11.31
CA CYS A 215 1.27 11.12 -12.28
C CYS A 215 2.79 11.35 -12.17
N PHE A 216 3.40 10.79 -11.13
CA PHE A 216 4.85 10.82 -10.90
C PHE A 216 5.57 9.66 -11.59
N ASP A 217 6.89 9.77 -11.69
CA ASP A 217 7.72 8.77 -12.36
C ASP A 217 7.60 7.39 -11.71
N ARG A 218 7.57 6.36 -12.55
CA ARG A 218 7.72 4.98 -12.10
C ARG A 218 9.15 4.76 -11.62
N ASP A 219 9.30 4.16 -10.45
CA ASP A 219 10.61 3.74 -9.94
C ASP A 219 10.58 2.25 -9.58
N GLN A 220 11.74 1.60 -9.65
CA GLN A 220 11.91 0.19 -9.28
C GLN A 220 12.56 0.05 -7.91
N LYS A 221 13.20 1.11 -7.39
CA LYS A 221 13.89 1.06 -6.11
C LYS A 221 12.90 1.30 -4.99
N GLN A 222 12.78 0.35 -4.07
CA GLN A 222 11.81 0.40 -2.98
C GLN A 222 11.87 1.68 -2.15
N LYS A 223 13.09 2.15 -1.85
CA LYS A 223 13.29 3.43 -1.16
C LYS A 223 12.68 4.61 -1.93
N THR A 224 12.83 4.64 -3.25
CA THR A 224 12.27 5.71 -4.09
C THR A 224 10.75 5.59 -4.17
N ILE A 225 10.21 4.39 -4.38
CA ILE A 225 8.76 4.13 -4.42
C ILE A 225 8.11 4.65 -3.12
N ARG A 226 8.65 4.29 -1.95
CA ARG A 226 8.17 4.79 -0.65
C ARG A 226 8.22 6.32 -0.55
N SER A 227 9.30 6.94 -1.05
CA SER A 227 9.43 8.39 -1.08
C SER A 227 8.38 9.07 -1.96
N VAL A 228 8.13 8.53 -3.15
CA VAL A 228 7.09 8.98 -4.11
C VAL A 228 5.72 8.83 -3.47
N ASN A 229 5.39 7.65 -2.93
CA ASN A 229 4.11 7.38 -2.30
C ASN A 229 3.83 8.37 -1.16
N LYS A 230 4.82 8.56 -0.26
CA LYS A 230 4.71 9.53 0.84
C LYS A 230 4.48 10.97 0.35
N ALA A 231 5.05 11.35 -0.79
CA ALA A 231 4.85 12.68 -1.37
C ALA A 231 3.43 12.84 -1.92
N ILE A 232 2.90 11.83 -2.61
CA ILE A 232 1.53 11.77 -3.13
C ILE A 232 0.53 11.79 -1.97
N GLU A 233 0.70 10.92 -0.97
CA GLU A 233 -0.17 10.86 0.22
C GLU A 233 -0.28 12.23 0.90
N LYS A 234 0.86 12.88 1.13
CA LYS A 234 0.91 14.12 1.89
C LYS A 234 0.34 15.30 1.11
N THR A 235 0.67 15.42 -0.18
CA THR A 235 0.12 16.50 -1.03
C THR A 235 -1.35 16.26 -1.34
N GLY A 236 -1.72 15.03 -1.67
CA GLY A 236 -3.09 14.61 -1.94
C GLY A 236 -4.01 14.75 -0.73
N TYR A 237 -3.53 14.44 0.47
CA TYR A 237 -4.28 14.71 1.70
C TYR A 237 -4.62 16.20 1.84
N LEU A 238 -3.66 17.09 1.58
CA LEU A 238 -3.91 18.53 1.68
C LEU A 238 -4.91 19.05 0.63
N PHE A 239 -4.87 18.54 -0.60
CA PHE A 239 -5.90 18.83 -1.59
C PHE A 239 -7.28 18.31 -1.18
N THR A 240 -7.34 17.10 -0.59
CA THR A 240 -8.58 16.51 -0.08
C THR A 240 -9.17 17.35 1.05
N GLN A 241 -8.33 17.90 1.94
CA GLN A 241 -8.77 18.85 2.99
C GLN A 241 -9.38 20.14 2.42
N SER A 242 -8.95 20.57 1.23
CA SER A 242 -9.55 21.68 0.48
C SER A 242 -10.80 21.28 -0.33
N GLY A 243 -11.27 20.04 -0.20
CA GLY A 243 -12.46 19.54 -0.88
C GLY A 243 -12.24 19.09 -2.34
N CYS A 244 -10.98 18.92 -2.77
CA CYS A 244 -10.68 18.35 -4.08
C CYS A 244 -10.92 16.83 -4.10
N LYS A 245 -11.19 16.29 -5.28
CA LYS A 245 -11.21 14.85 -5.55
C LYS A 245 -9.84 14.43 -6.06
N VAL A 246 -9.11 13.64 -5.27
CA VAL A 246 -7.73 13.26 -5.61
C VAL A 246 -7.67 11.85 -6.16
N ARG A 247 -6.97 11.69 -7.28
CA ARG A 247 -6.72 10.42 -7.96
C ARG A 247 -5.23 10.23 -8.24
N VAL A 248 -4.81 8.98 -8.42
CA VAL A 248 -3.43 8.61 -8.75
C VAL A 248 -3.41 7.77 -10.01
N ILE A 249 -2.61 8.21 -10.98
CA ILE A 249 -2.32 7.50 -12.23
C ILE A 249 -1.01 6.74 -12.02
N CYS A 250 -1.05 5.43 -12.15
CA CYS A 250 0.13 4.58 -12.05
C CYS A 250 0.57 4.14 -13.44
N LEU A 251 1.79 4.50 -13.86
CA LEU A 251 2.35 4.05 -15.13
C LEU A 251 2.69 2.54 -15.04
N PRO A 252 2.26 1.71 -16.01
CA PRO A 252 2.49 0.27 -15.99
C PRO A 252 3.96 -0.10 -16.23
N GLY A 253 4.71 0.81 -16.87
CA GLY A 253 6.06 0.56 -17.36
C GLY A 253 6.07 -0.17 -18.71
N PRO A 254 7.26 -0.43 -19.28
CA PRO A 254 8.59 -0.23 -18.68
C PRO A 254 9.02 1.24 -18.57
N GLU A 255 8.36 2.15 -19.27
CA GLU A 255 8.68 3.58 -19.31
C GLU A 255 8.62 4.20 -17.90
N LYS A 256 9.54 5.14 -17.67
CA LYS A 256 9.68 5.79 -16.37
C LYS A 256 8.79 7.02 -16.26
N GLY A 257 8.92 7.95 -17.20
CA GLY A 257 8.15 9.18 -17.24
C GLY A 257 6.87 9.05 -18.05
N VAL A 258 5.91 9.92 -17.79
CA VAL A 258 4.68 10.01 -18.60
C VAL A 258 4.96 10.51 -20.03
N ASP A 259 5.99 11.33 -20.21
CA ASP A 259 6.47 11.77 -21.52
C ASP A 259 7.02 10.60 -22.33
N ASP A 260 7.86 9.75 -21.71
CA ASP A 260 8.36 8.51 -22.34
C ASP A 260 7.19 7.56 -22.67
N PHE A 261 6.21 7.43 -21.77
CA PHE A 261 5.04 6.58 -21.97
C PHE A 261 4.17 7.04 -23.14
N ILE A 262 3.87 8.33 -23.23
CA ILE A 262 3.10 8.90 -24.35
C ILE A 262 3.87 8.76 -25.66
N MET A 263 5.21 8.94 -25.64
CA MET A 263 6.05 8.72 -26.82
C MET A 263 5.98 7.28 -27.32
N ALA A 264 6.02 6.30 -26.42
CA ALA A 264 6.04 4.89 -26.75
C ALA A 264 4.65 4.33 -27.15
N HIS A 265 3.59 4.77 -26.46
CA HIS A 265 2.26 4.13 -26.54
C HIS A 265 1.14 5.05 -27.03
N GLY A 266 1.42 6.33 -27.22
CA GLY A 266 0.44 7.34 -27.66
C GLY A 266 -0.47 7.89 -26.55
N ALA A 267 -1.08 9.04 -26.83
CA ALA A 267 -1.97 9.74 -25.90
C ALA A 267 -3.27 8.96 -25.61
N GLU A 268 -3.80 8.21 -26.57
CA GLU A 268 -5.01 7.40 -26.41
C GLU A 268 -4.81 6.26 -25.38
N THR A 269 -3.61 5.66 -25.34
CA THR A 269 -3.29 4.66 -24.32
C THR A 269 -3.18 5.30 -22.93
N PHE A 270 -2.63 6.52 -22.85
CA PHE A 270 -2.61 7.27 -21.60
C PHE A 270 -4.01 7.66 -21.13
N ASP A 271 -4.94 7.94 -22.04
CA ASP A 271 -6.36 8.18 -21.72
C ASP A 271 -6.99 7.02 -20.94
N VAL A 272 -6.67 5.78 -21.30
CA VAL A 272 -7.14 4.59 -20.56
C VAL A 272 -6.62 4.62 -19.11
N LEU A 273 -5.35 5.00 -18.90
CA LEU A 273 -4.79 5.12 -17.55
C LEU A 273 -5.41 6.28 -16.76
N TYR A 274 -5.70 7.39 -17.41
CA TYR A 274 -6.38 8.53 -16.82
C TYR A 274 -7.80 8.15 -16.34
N GLN A 275 -8.56 7.42 -17.15
CA GLN A 275 -9.90 6.94 -16.77
C GLN A 275 -9.86 5.88 -15.68
N ALA A 276 -8.84 5.01 -15.69
CA ALA A 276 -8.61 3.99 -14.66
C ALA A 276 -7.95 4.55 -13.38
N ALA A 277 -7.72 5.87 -13.29
CA ALA A 277 -7.04 6.48 -12.15
C ALA A 277 -7.80 6.23 -10.84
N LYS A 278 -7.06 5.69 -9.87
CA LYS A 278 -7.61 5.26 -8.57
C LYS A 278 -7.81 6.47 -7.68
N LEU A 279 -8.91 6.51 -6.93
CA LEU A 279 -9.07 7.47 -5.84
C LEU A 279 -7.92 7.32 -4.84
N LEU A 280 -7.50 8.43 -4.23
CA LEU A 280 -6.35 8.45 -3.30
C LEU A 280 -6.49 7.39 -2.19
N GLU A 281 -7.66 7.27 -1.59
CA GLU A 281 -7.95 6.29 -0.53
C GLU A 281 -7.85 4.84 -1.03
N SER A 282 -8.39 4.55 -2.22
CA SER A 282 -8.31 3.21 -2.82
C SER A 282 -6.88 2.85 -3.22
N TRP A 283 -6.11 3.82 -3.72
CA TRP A 283 -4.70 3.65 -4.06
C TRP A 283 -3.85 3.40 -2.80
N GLN A 284 -4.09 4.16 -1.72
CA GLN A 284 -3.48 3.91 -0.41
C GLN A 284 -3.81 2.52 0.12
N ALA A 285 -5.09 2.13 0.09
CA ALA A 285 -5.56 0.83 0.56
C ALA A 285 -4.85 -0.32 -0.16
N GLN A 286 -4.70 -0.21 -1.48
CA GLN A 286 -4.02 -1.22 -2.28
C GLN A 286 -2.55 -1.39 -1.88
N SER A 287 -1.84 -0.29 -1.59
CA SER A 287 -0.44 -0.33 -1.18
C SER A 287 -0.18 -1.18 0.07
N PHE A 288 -1.18 -1.33 0.96
CA PHE A 288 -1.07 -2.19 2.15
C PHE A 288 -1.14 -3.69 1.83
N THR A 289 -1.56 -4.06 0.63
CA THR A 289 -1.74 -5.46 0.19
C THR A 289 -0.70 -5.90 -0.85
N GLU A 290 0.14 -4.97 -1.30
CA GLU A 290 1.15 -5.25 -2.32
C GLU A 290 2.41 -5.88 -1.71
N LEU A 291 2.97 -6.85 -2.44
CA LEU A 291 4.27 -7.43 -2.16
C LEU A 291 5.21 -7.00 -3.30
N THR A 292 6.04 -6.01 -3.02
CA THR A 292 6.91 -5.35 -4.01
C THR A 292 8.38 -5.73 -3.86
N TYR A 293 8.72 -6.47 -2.81
CA TYR A 293 10.05 -7.09 -2.68
C TYR A 293 10.37 -7.98 -3.89
N PRO A 294 11.64 -7.97 -4.38
CA PRO A 294 12.05 -8.84 -5.49
C PRO A 294 11.77 -10.31 -5.19
N THR A 295 11.08 -10.97 -6.11
CA THR A 295 10.78 -12.40 -5.97
C THR A 295 12.03 -13.23 -6.23
N ALA A 296 12.48 -14.00 -5.24
CA ALA A 296 13.62 -14.90 -5.36
C ALA A 296 13.22 -16.23 -6.02
N ILE A 297 12.04 -16.75 -5.66
CA ILE A 297 11.49 -17.98 -6.22
C ILE A 297 10.05 -17.71 -6.65
N LYS A 298 9.79 -17.89 -7.96
CA LYS A 298 8.47 -17.72 -8.55
C LYS A 298 7.99 -19.03 -9.15
N VAL A 299 6.83 -19.51 -8.71
CA VAL A 299 6.17 -20.69 -9.27
C VAL A 299 4.73 -20.35 -9.64
N ASN A 300 4.13 -21.13 -10.53
CA ASN A 300 2.72 -21.02 -10.88
C ASN A 300 2.13 -22.42 -10.99
N ARG A 301 1.78 -23.01 -9.85
CA ARG A 301 1.20 -24.37 -9.76
C ARG A 301 0.25 -24.49 -8.57
N ARG A 302 -0.79 -25.34 -8.69
CA ARG A 302 -1.81 -25.55 -7.64
C ARG A 302 -1.20 -25.86 -6.28
N TYR A 303 -0.17 -26.69 -6.23
CA TYR A 303 0.55 -27.01 -5.00
C TYR A 303 1.99 -26.57 -5.10
N LEU A 304 2.49 -25.90 -4.05
CA LEU A 304 3.87 -25.43 -3.96
C LEU A 304 4.87 -26.55 -4.21
N GLY A 305 4.59 -27.79 -3.80
CA GLY A 305 5.48 -28.94 -3.99
C GLY A 305 6.85 -28.73 -3.36
N ASP A 306 7.85 -29.45 -3.86
CA ASP A 306 9.23 -29.27 -3.42
C ASP A 306 9.81 -27.98 -4.02
N ILE A 307 10.18 -27.05 -3.13
CA ILE A 307 10.88 -25.81 -3.44
C ILE A 307 12.17 -25.77 -2.64
N SER A 308 13.28 -25.56 -3.33
CA SER A 308 14.60 -25.41 -2.71
C SER A 308 14.81 -23.98 -2.26
N ILE A 309 14.54 -23.72 -0.97
CA ILE A 309 14.87 -22.44 -0.33
C ILE A 309 16.37 -22.44 -0.01
N PRO A 310 17.12 -21.36 -0.31
CA PRO A 310 18.54 -21.26 0.03
C PRO A 310 18.77 -21.46 1.54
N ASN A 311 19.75 -22.29 1.90
CA ASN A 311 20.03 -22.63 3.30
C ASN A 311 20.54 -21.43 4.13
N ASP A 312 21.11 -20.43 3.46
CA ASP A 312 21.60 -19.17 4.04
C ASP A 312 20.50 -18.11 4.16
N ALA A 313 19.30 -18.34 3.60
CA ALA A 313 18.18 -17.42 3.73
C ALA A 313 17.73 -17.32 5.20
N LYS A 314 17.92 -16.13 5.79
CA LYS A 314 17.58 -15.82 7.17
C LYS A 314 16.12 -15.47 7.38
N LEU A 315 15.56 -14.65 6.49
CA LEU A 315 14.15 -14.26 6.50
C LEU A 315 13.52 -14.77 5.21
N VAL A 316 12.59 -15.71 5.33
CA VAL A 316 11.89 -16.31 4.20
C VAL A 316 10.44 -15.89 4.27
N ALA A 317 9.91 -15.34 3.18
CA ALA A 317 8.53 -14.89 3.11
C ALA A 317 7.80 -15.62 1.97
N LEU A 318 6.79 -16.40 2.32
CA LEU A 318 6.05 -17.30 1.43
C LEU A 318 4.65 -16.74 1.16
N LYS A 319 4.42 -16.29 -0.08
CA LYS A 319 3.10 -15.90 -0.59
C LYS A 319 2.53 -17.01 -1.46
N SER A 320 1.44 -17.64 -1.03
CA SER A 320 0.76 -18.67 -1.82
C SER A 320 -0.70 -18.78 -1.40
N ALA A 321 -1.63 -18.95 -2.35
CA ALA A 321 -3.06 -18.98 -2.07
C ALA A 321 -3.46 -20.04 -1.02
N LYS A 322 -4.65 -19.93 -0.44
CA LYS A 322 -5.15 -20.92 0.54
C LYS A 322 -5.27 -22.31 -0.11
N GLY A 323 -4.96 -23.37 0.63
CA GLY A 323 -5.02 -24.75 0.12
C GLY A 323 -3.93 -25.16 -0.89
N THR A 324 -2.92 -24.32 -1.15
CA THR A 324 -1.89 -24.57 -2.18
C THR A 324 -0.57 -25.15 -1.64
N GLY A 325 -0.57 -25.75 -0.45
CA GLY A 325 0.61 -26.48 0.05
C GLY A 325 1.59 -25.69 0.94
N LYS A 326 1.23 -24.52 1.49
CA LYS A 326 2.12 -23.73 2.37
C LYS A 326 2.56 -24.53 3.61
N THR A 327 1.59 -25.10 4.31
CA THR A 327 1.84 -25.87 5.53
C THR A 327 2.63 -27.16 5.22
N GLN A 328 2.43 -27.77 4.05
CA GLN A 328 3.23 -28.92 3.57
C GLN A 328 4.70 -28.54 3.39
N LEU A 329 4.98 -27.35 2.84
CA LEU A 329 6.35 -26.85 2.70
C LEU A 329 6.97 -26.57 4.08
N LEU A 330 6.21 -25.96 4.99
CA LEU A 330 6.65 -25.71 6.38
C LEU A 330 6.94 -27.02 7.12
N GLU A 331 6.13 -28.06 6.93
CA GLU A 331 6.35 -29.39 7.50
C GLU A 331 7.72 -29.96 7.08
N ALA A 332 8.07 -29.89 5.79
CA ALA A 332 9.38 -30.31 5.29
C ALA A 332 10.54 -29.47 5.87
N ILE A 333 10.32 -28.18 6.10
CA ILE A 333 11.29 -27.28 6.75
C ILE A 333 11.50 -27.68 8.21
N VAL A 334 10.42 -27.94 8.95
CA VAL A 334 10.48 -28.37 10.35
C VAL A 334 11.20 -29.71 10.46
N SER A 335 10.86 -30.70 9.63
CA SER A 335 11.55 -32.00 9.63
C SER A 335 13.05 -31.85 9.40
N LYS A 336 13.48 -30.98 8.48
CA LYS A 336 14.91 -30.69 8.24
C LYS A 336 15.58 -30.02 9.43
N ALA A 337 14.90 -29.08 10.09
CA ALA A 337 15.42 -28.39 11.28
C ALA A 337 15.61 -29.36 12.44
N LEU A 338 14.61 -30.20 12.71
CA LEU A 338 14.67 -31.22 13.77
C LEU A 338 15.76 -32.26 13.49
N ALA A 339 15.91 -32.71 12.24
CA ALA A 339 17.00 -33.61 11.83
C ALA A 339 18.40 -32.99 12.02
N ALA A 340 18.49 -31.65 11.99
CA ALA A 340 19.71 -30.90 12.26
C ALA A 340 19.88 -30.50 13.74
N ASN A 341 19.05 -31.04 14.65
CA ASN A 341 18.99 -30.68 16.08
C ASN A 341 18.78 -29.17 16.33
N LYS A 342 18.04 -28.49 15.45
CA LYS A 342 17.59 -27.12 15.67
C LYS A 342 16.21 -27.13 16.29
N TRP A 343 16.02 -26.29 17.31
CA TRP A 343 14.68 -26.07 17.86
C TRP A 343 13.78 -25.34 16.85
N VAL A 344 12.47 -25.59 16.96
CA VAL A 344 11.44 -24.93 16.15
C VAL A 344 10.40 -24.27 17.04
N LEU A 345 10.13 -22.98 16.82
CA LEU A 345 9.09 -22.23 17.51
C LEU A 345 7.99 -21.82 16.52
N VAL A 346 6.78 -22.33 16.71
CA VAL A 346 5.61 -21.98 15.89
C VAL A 346 4.76 -20.97 16.64
N ILE A 347 4.57 -19.79 16.07
CA ILE A 347 3.78 -18.71 16.69
C ILE A 347 2.54 -18.49 15.84
N GLY A 348 1.37 -18.71 16.43
CA GLY A 348 0.08 -18.40 15.80
C GLY A 348 -0.76 -17.43 16.63
N HIS A 349 -1.99 -17.21 16.18
CA HIS A 349 -2.93 -16.29 16.82
C HIS A 349 -4.14 -16.99 17.46
N ARG A 350 -4.27 -18.32 17.31
CA ARG A 350 -5.29 -19.14 18.01
C ARG A 350 -4.71 -20.47 18.46
N VAL A 351 -5.12 -20.91 19.65
CA VAL A 351 -4.67 -22.16 20.29
C VAL A 351 -4.90 -23.38 19.40
N GLN A 352 -6.15 -23.62 18.99
CA GLN A 352 -6.52 -24.81 18.19
C GLN A 352 -5.78 -24.91 16.86
N LEU A 353 -5.54 -23.76 16.20
CA LEU A 353 -4.79 -23.70 14.96
C LEU A 353 -3.33 -24.11 15.18
N VAL A 354 -2.70 -23.58 16.23
CA VAL A 354 -1.30 -23.88 16.55
C VAL A 354 -1.15 -25.33 17.02
N GLU A 355 -2.08 -25.86 17.81
CA GLU A 355 -2.10 -27.28 18.20
C GLU A 355 -2.16 -28.21 16.99
N ALA A 356 -3.01 -27.90 16.00
CA ALA A 356 -3.08 -28.68 14.77
C ALA A 356 -1.76 -28.61 13.95
N LEU A 357 -1.11 -27.45 13.91
CA LEU A 357 0.20 -27.29 13.27
C LEU A 357 1.29 -28.08 14.03
N CYS A 358 1.31 -28.00 15.36
CA CYS A 358 2.22 -28.75 16.23
C CYS A 358 2.12 -30.26 15.99
N HIS A 359 0.91 -30.80 16.05
CA HIS A 359 0.65 -32.23 15.78
C HIS A 359 1.16 -32.63 14.40
N ARG A 360 0.90 -31.79 13.39
CA ARG A 360 1.36 -32.03 12.01
C ARG A 360 2.87 -31.98 11.87
N PHE A 361 3.54 -31.06 12.56
CA PHE A 361 4.99 -30.91 12.52
C PHE A 361 5.74 -31.88 13.44
N GLY A 362 5.03 -32.62 14.29
CA GLY A 362 5.63 -33.54 15.26
C GLY A 362 6.36 -32.83 16.40
N ILE A 363 5.90 -31.63 16.79
CA ILE A 363 6.43 -30.88 17.93
C ILE A 363 5.31 -30.64 18.97
N PRO A 364 5.65 -30.52 20.28
CA PRO A 364 4.64 -30.32 21.30
C PRO A 364 3.99 -28.92 21.22
N TYR A 365 2.75 -28.81 21.68
CA TYR A 365 2.18 -27.52 22.04
C TYR A 365 2.62 -27.11 23.46
N VAL A 366 2.62 -25.81 23.77
CA VAL A 366 3.18 -25.27 25.04
C VAL A 366 2.62 -25.93 26.31
N THR A 367 1.38 -26.42 26.29
CA THR A 367 0.77 -27.12 27.45
C THR A 367 1.40 -28.48 27.74
N GLU A 368 1.95 -29.16 26.74
CA GLU A 368 2.54 -30.51 26.83
C GLU A 368 3.97 -30.50 27.41
N ILE A 369 4.71 -29.41 27.21
CA ILE A 369 6.08 -29.28 27.75
C ILE A 369 6.09 -29.25 29.28
N ARG A 370 5.01 -28.76 29.89
CA ARG A 370 4.89 -28.71 31.35
C ARG A 370 4.85 -30.11 31.97
N THR A 371 4.30 -31.07 31.25
CA THR A 371 4.17 -32.46 31.70
C THR A 371 5.44 -33.27 31.41
N GLU A 372 6.14 -32.98 30.32
CA GLU A 372 7.39 -33.65 29.94
C GLU A 372 8.47 -32.66 29.46
N PRO A 373 9.37 -32.22 30.36
CA PRO A 373 10.38 -31.18 30.06
C PRO A 373 11.39 -31.56 28.97
N SER A 374 11.54 -32.84 28.64
CA SER A 374 12.41 -33.34 27.57
C SER A 374 11.99 -32.82 26.20
N GLY A 375 10.70 -32.55 25.98
CA GLY A 375 10.18 -32.00 24.72
C GLY A 375 10.62 -30.56 24.42
N ALA A 376 11.03 -29.79 25.44
CA ALA A 376 11.44 -28.40 25.26
C ALA A 376 12.69 -28.22 24.38
N ALA A 377 13.56 -29.23 24.33
CA ALA A 377 14.82 -29.16 23.59
C ALA A 377 14.63 -29.08 22.06
N LEU A 378 13.50 -29.58 21.54
CA LEU A 378 13.16 -29.58 20.12
C LEU A 378 12.31 -28.37 19.70
N GLY A 379 11.86 -27.55 20.67
CA GLY A 379 10.96 -26.43 20.45
C GLY A 379 9.48 -26.79 20.59
N TYR A 380 8.58 -25.86 20.29
CA TYR A 380 7.13 -25.99 20.50
C TYR A 380 6.31 -24.94 19.75
N GLY A 381 4.98 -25.09 19.76
CA GLY A 381 4.06 -24.04 19.33
C GLY A 381 3.38 -23.31 20.47
N LEU A 382 3.09 -22.02 20.26
CA LEU A 382 2.33 -21.17 21.18
C LEU A 382 1.45 -20.15 20.44
N CYS A 383 0.39 -19.71 21.11
CA CYS A 383 -0.34 -18.49 20.71
C CYS A 383 0.45 -17.26 21.14
N ILE A 384 0.52 -16.23 20.30
CA ILE A 384 1.31 -15.01 20.55
C ILE A 384 0.97 -14.30 21.87
N ASP A 385 -0.25 -14.46 22.38
CA ASP A 385 -0.67 -14.02 23.72
C ASP A 385 0.23 -14.57 24.84
N SER A 386 0.85 -15.73 24.64
CA SER A 386 1.73 -16.39 25.60
C SER A 386 3.19 -15.97 25.50
N LEU A 387 3.52 -15.04 24.60
CA LEU A 387 4.90 -14.60 24.34
C LEU A 387 5.35 -13.56 25.39
N HIS A 388 5.15 -13.83 26.68
CA HIS A 388 5.59 -12.98 27.79
C HIS A 388 5.97 -13.82 29.02
N PRO A 389 6.81 -13.30 29.95
CA PRO A 389 7.31 -14.08 31.09
C PRO A 389 6.23 -14.54 32.09
N GLY A 390 5.09 -13.84 32.14
CA GLY A 390 3.97 -14.18 33.01
C GLY A 390 3.03 -15.25 32.45
N SER A 391 3.26 -15.70 31.21
CA SER A 391 2.42 -16.71 30.58
C SER A 391 2.68 -18.10 31.16
N GLN A 392 1.82 -19.05 30.79
CA GLN A 392 2.06 -20.47 31.08
C GLN A 392 3.38 -20.98 30.48
N ALA A 393 3.84 -20.37 29.38
CA ALA A 393 5.12 -20.68 28.73
C ALA A 393 6.33 -20.15 29.51
N ARG A 394 6.14 -19.17 30.41
CA ARG A 394 7.20 -18.37 31.04
C ARG A 394 8.24 -17.92 30.00
N PHE A 395 7.75 -17.39 28.88
CA PHE A 395 8.56 -17.20 27.68
C PHE A 395 9.70 -16.21 27.95
N ASN A 396 10.91 -16.60 27.57
CA ASN A 396 12.10 -15.76 27.63
C ASN A 396 12.90 -15.88 26.33
N ALA A 397 12.88 -14.83 25.52
CA ALA A 397 13.52 -14.73 24.21
C ALA A 397 15.04 -14.91 24.23
N GLU A 398 15.70 -14.63 25.36
CA GLU A 398 17.18 -14.77 25.48
C GLU A 398 17.65 -16.23 25.31
N ASN A 399 16.76 -17.19 25.53
CA ASN A 399 17.07 -18.61 25.39
C ASN A 399 17.02 -19.10 23.93
N TRP A 400 16.65 -18.24 22.98
CA TRP A 400 16.32 -18.64 21.61
C TRP A 400 17.30 -18.03 20.61
N HIS A 401 18.29 -18.83 20.20
CA HIS A 401 19.28 -18.50 19.17
C HIS A 401 19.46 -19.69 18.20
N ASP A 402 19.88 -19.44 16.96
CA ASP A 402 20.27 -20.50 15.99
C ASP A 402 19.19 -21.53 15.61
N GLY A 403 17.91 -21.28 15.92
CA GLY A 403 16.78 -22.13 15.53
C GLY A 403 15.83 -21.52 14.51
N VAL A 404 14.64 -22.11 14.40
CA VAL A 404 13.65 -21.75 13.38
C VAL A 404 12.40 -21.18 14.02
N VAL A 405 11.98 -20.00 13.59
CA VAL A 405 10.71 -19.38 13.98
C VAL A 405 9.76 -19.39 12.79
N ILE A 406 8.53 -19.86 12.99
CA ILE A 406 7.50 -19.96 11.96
C ILE A 406 6.28 -19.14 12.40
N LEU A 407 5.87 -18.21 11.55
CA LEU A 407 4.59 -17.51 11.64
C LEU A 407 3.76 -17.92 10.41
N ASP A 408 2.89 -18.92 10.59
CA ASP A 408 1.85 -19.24 9.59
C ASP A 408 0.67 -18.30 9.79
N GLU A 409 0.06 -17.84 8.70
CA GLU A 409 -0.89 -16.73 8.68
C GLU A 409 -0.32 -15.46 9.35
N CYS A 410 0.92 -15.10 8.98
CA CYS A 410 1.69 -14.06 9.67
C CYS A 410 1.00 -12.69 9.73
N GLU A 411 0.20 -12.33 8.71
CA GLU A 411 -0.57 -11.08 8.71
C GLU A 411 -1.56 -11.06 9.90
N GLN A 412 -2.24 -12.20 10.16
CA GLN A 412 -3.18 -12.34 11.28
C GLN A 412 -2.46 -12.39 12.63
N VAL A 413 -1.30 -13.05 12.70
CA VAL A 413 -0.47 -13.10 13.92
C VAL A 413 -0.02 -11.71 14.34
N ILE A 414 0.52 -10.93 13.40
CA ILE A 414 0.99 -9.56 13.66
C ILE A 414 -0.21 -8.66 14.01
N TRP A 415 -1.30 -8.74 13.25
CA TRP A 415 -2.49 -7.94 13.54
C TRP A 415 -3.05 -8.22 14.93
N HIS A 416 -3.13 -9.50 15.33
CA HIS A 416 -3.62 -9.91 16.65
C HIS A 416 -2.76 -9.38 17.78
N ALA A 417 -1.43 -9.47 17.66
CA ALA A 417 -0.51 -8.90 18.65
C ALA A 417 -0.71 -7.39 18.85
N LEU A 418 -1.01 -6.66 17.78
CA LEU A 418 -1.18 -5.21 17.82
C LEU A 418 -2.57 -4.77 18.29
N ASN A 419 -3.63 -5.50 17.92
CA ASN A 419 -5.01 -5.02 18.05
C ASN A 419 -5.89 -5.84 18.99
N SER A 420 -5.56 -7.11 19.26
CA SER A 420 -6.44 -7.96 20.08
C SER A 420 -6.57 -7.42 21.51
N SER A 421 -7.79 -7.53 22.05
CA SER A 421 -8.06 -7.25 23.46
C SER A 421 -7.42 -8.28 24.40
N THR A 422 -7.20 -9.52 23.95
CA THR A 422 -6.57 -10.57 24.76
C THR A 422 -5.10 -10.26 25.04
N CYS A 423 -4.43 -9.59 24.11
CA CYS A 423 -3.06 -9.11 24.28
C CYS A 423 -2.99 -7.78 25.06
N GLN A 424 -4.11 -7.11 25.37
CA GLN A 424 -4.10 -5.70 25.80
C GLN A 424 -3.24 -5.42 27.04
N THR A 425 -3.35 -6.25 28.07
CA THR A 425 -2.61 -6.10 29.33
C THR A 425 -1.11 -6.33 29.15
N GLU A 426 -0.75 -7.34 28.35
CA GLU A 426 0.64 -7.83 28.22
C GLU A 426 1.31 -7.35 26.92
N ARG A 427 0.65 -6.53 26.10
CA ARG A 427 1.09 -6.18 24.73
C ARG A 427 2.53 -5.68 24.68
N VAL A 428 2.91 -4.82 25.62
CA VAL A 428 4.27 -4.27 25.68
C VAL A 428 5.29 -5.39 25.97
N ALA A 429 4.97 -6.32 26.87
CA ALA A 429 5.83 -7.46 27.17
C ALA A 429 5.92 -8.42 25.98
N ILE A 430 4.79 -8.73 25.35
CA ILE A 430 4.70 -9.54 24.13
C ILE A 430 5.58 -8.97 23.02
N LEU A 431 5.43 -7.69 22.69
CA LEU A 431 6.19 -7.06 21.61
C LEU A 431 7.69 -6.95 21.94
N LYS A 432 8.07 -6.77 23.21
CA LYS A 432 9.48 -6.80 23.65
C LYS A 432 10.09 -8.18 23.46
N GLN A 433 9.39 -9.23 23.88
CA GLN A 433 9.87 -10.60 23.73
C GLN A 433 9.92 -11.02 22.26
N LEU A 434 8.91 -10.65 21.45
CA LEU A 434 8.92 -10.89 20.01
C LEU A 434 10.09 -10.18 19.34
N LYS A 435 10.37 -8.92 19.73
CA LYS A 435 11.53 -8.18 19.26
C LYS A 435 12.84 -8.92 19.58
N SER A 436 13.06 -9.29 20.85
CA SER A 436 14.27 -9.98 21.26
C SER A 436 14.42 -11.32 20.54
N LEU A 437 13.33 -12.10 20.40
CA LEU A 437 13.32 -13.37 19.70
C LEU A 437 13.76 -13.19 18.24
N LEU A 438 13.09 -12.30 17.50
CA LEU A 438 13.41 -12.08 16.09
C LEU A 438 14.81 -11.51 15.89
N TYR A 439 15.26 -10.62 16.78
CA TYR A 439 16.64 -10.11 16.79
C TYR A 439 17.64 -11.25 16.98
N ASN A 440 17.46 -12.07 18.03
CA ASN A 440 18.36 -13.17 18.37
C ASN A 440 18.44 -14.19 17.23
N VAL A 441 17.31 -14.58 16.64
CA VAL A 441 17.28 -15.54 15.54
C VAL A 441 17.92 -14.97 14.27
N LEU A 442 17.55 -13.76 13.84
CA LEU A 442 18.02 -13.20 12.56
C LEU A 442 19.49 -12.76 12.60
N HIS A 443 20.05 -12.47 13.78
CA HIS A 443 21.48 -12.14 13.94
C HIS A 443 22.35 -13.35 14.31
N SER A 444 21.75 -14.50 14.64
CA SER A 444 22.49 -15.72 14.91
C SER A 444 23.11 -16.33 13.64
N SER A 445 24.06 -17.25 13.81
CA SER A 445 24.81 -17.85 12.70
C SER A 445 23.94 -18.68 11.77
N SER A 446 22.93 -19.37 12.30
CA SER A 446 22.14 -20.36 11.56
C SER A 446 20.62 -20.27 11.78
N GLY A 447 20.15 -19.27 12.52
CA GLY A 447 18.72 -19.06 12.76
C GLY A 447 17.97 -18.56 11.54
N GLN A 448 16.68 -18.90 11.44
CA GLN A 448 15.80 -18.59 10.32
C GLN A 448 14.40 -18.19 10.80
N VAL A 449 13.76 -17.26 10.10
CA VAL A 449 12.37 -16.84 10.32
C VAL A 449 11.57 -17.07 9.04
N TYR A 450 10.46 -17.79 9.15
CA TYR A 450 9.53 -18.06 8.06
C TYR A 450 8.21 -17.32 8.30
N LEU A 451 7.83 -16.47 7.34
CA LEU A 451 6.54 -15.79 7.29
C LEU A 451 5.73 -16.42 6.15
N ALA A 452 4.58 -17.02 6.45
CA ALA A 452 3.73 -17.64 5.45
C ALA A 452 2.33 -17.04 5.47
N ASP A 453 1.83 -16.59 4.33
CA ASP A 453 0.47 -16.08 4.21
C ASP A 453 -0.05 -16.18 2.76
N ALA A 454 -1.37 -16.20 2.59
CA ALA A 454 -1.98 -16.06 1.27
C ALA A 454 -1.97 -14.60 0.80
N ASP A 455 -2.14 -13.68 1.74
CA ASP A 455 -2.29 -12.25 1.48
C ASP A 455 -1.02 -11.47 1.83
N LEU A 456 0.13 -12.15 1.93
CA LEU A 456 1.41 -11.59 2.33
C LEU A 456 1.72 -10.29 1.55
N SER A 457 2.08 -9.26 2.30
CA SER A 457 2.40 -7.92 1.83
C SER A 457 3.77 -7.46 2.32
N ASP A 458 4.24 -6.32 1.79
CA ASP A 458 5.42 -5.64 2.30
C ASP A 458 5.30 -5.28 3.79
N LEU A 459 4.07 -5.07 4.30
CA LEU A 459 3.82 -4.60 5.67
C LEU A 459 4.33 -5.58 6.73
N SER A 460 3.99 -6.87 6.59
CA SER A 460 4.42 -7.92 7.53
C SER A 460 5.93 -8.12 7.51
N ILE A 461 6.54 -8.05 6.32
CA ILE A 461 7.99 -8.19 6.15
C ILE A 461 8.71 -6.98 6.77
N ASP A 462 8.26 -5.77 6.47
CA ASP A 462 8.80 -4.53 7.02
C ASP A 462 8.65 -4.48 8.54
N PHE A 463 7.52 -4.95 9.08
CA PHE A 463 7.31 -5.06 10.52
C PHE A 463 8.38 -5.94 11.17
N VAL A 464 8.61 -7.15 10.64
CA VAL A 464 9.63 -8.07 11.16
C VAL A 464 11.03 -7.49 11.03
N ARG A 465 11.38 -6.90 9.88
CA ARG A 465 12.70 -6.27 9.66
C ARG A 465 12.93 -5.11 10.62
N SER A 466 11.94 -4.24 10.77
CA SER A 466 12.02 -3.08 11.66
C SER A 466 12.05 -3.49 13.13
N LEU A 467 11.24 -4.47 13.53
CA LEU A 467 11.17 -4.91 14.93
C LEU A 467 12.48 -5.58 15.36
N SER A 468 13.08 -6.38 14.47
CA SER A 468 14.37 -7.03 14.68
C SER A 468 15.58 -6.14 14.42
N SER A 469 15.41 -4.87 14.04
CA SER A 469 16.50 -3.95 13.68
C SER A 469 17.50 -4.53 12.65
N THR A 470 17.01 -5.35 11.72
CA THR A 470 17.88 -6.05 10.76
C THR A 470 17.82 -5.43 9.37
N ASN A 471 18.94 -5.52 8.65
CA ASN A 471 19.01 -5.20 7.22
C ASN A 471 18.99 -6.46 6.34
N VAL A 472 18.72 -7.65 6.91
CA VAL A 472 18.58 -8.90 6.15
C VAL A 472 17.61 -8.70 4.99
N GLU A 473 18.06 -9.08 3.79
CA GLU A 473 17.21 -9.09 2.60
C GLU A 473 16.32 -10.35 2.64
N PRO A 474 14.99 -10.20 2.50
CA PRO A 474 14.09 -11.33 2.57
C PRO A 474 14.18 -12.20 1.30
N CYS A 475 14.20 -13.51 1.47
CA CYS A 475 14.00 -14.47 0.39
C CYS A 475 12.50 -14.62 0.13
N ILE A 476 12.02 -14.01 -0.95
CA ILE A 476 10.60 -14.02 -1.30
C ILE A 476 10.27 -15.22 -2.19
N VAL A 477 9.32 -16.04 -1.75
CA VAL A 477 8.76 -17.15 -2.51
C VAL A 477 7.31 -16.81 -2.85
N VAL A 478 6.99 -16.73 -4.15
CA VAL A 478 5.63 -16.45 -4.62
C VAL A 478 5.12 -17.60 -5.48
N ASN A 479 3.94 -18.11 -5.14
CA ASN A 479 3.13 -18.91 -6.03
C ASN A 479 2.01 -18.05 -6.62
N GLU A 480 2.08 -17.84 -7.94
CA GLU A 480 1.11 -17.03 -8.67
C GLU A 480 -0.12 -17.80 -9.11
N TRP A 481 -0.21 -19.09 -8.77
CA TRP A 481 -1.38 -19.88 -9.10
C TRP A 481 -2.63 -19.30 -8.45
N GLN A 482 -3.65 -19.08 -9.28
CA GLN A 482 -4.98 -18.69 -8.87
C GLN A 482 -5.97 -19.77 -9.32
N PRO A 483 -7.05 -20.01 -8.55
CA PRO A 483 -8.13 -20.88 -9.01
C PRO A 483 -8.69 -20.37 -10.34
N GLY A 484 -9.07 -21.29 -11.23
CA GLY A 484 -9.79 -20.94 -12.45
C GLY A 484 -11.19 -20.40 -12.12
N LEU A 485 -11.86 -19.77 -13.09
CA LEU A 485 -13.21 -19.22 -12.90
C LEU A 485 -14.22 -20.27 -12.41
N ASP A 486 -14.07 -21.54 -12.81
CA ASP A 486 -14.91 -22.66 -12.38
C ASP A 486 -14.72 -23.03 -10.89
N GLU A 487 -13.60 -22.61 -10.28
CA GLU A 487 -13.30 -22.77 -8.85
C GLU A 487 -13.60 -21.48 -8.06
N CYS A 488 -14.04 -20.40 -8.73
CA CYS A 488 -14.42 -19.15 -8.09
C CYS A 488 -15.90 -19.15 -7.69
N TRP A 489 -16.21 -18.41 -6.63
CA TRP A 489 -17.58 -18.15 -6.22
C TRP A 489 -18.07 -16.81 -6.79
N GLU A 490 -19.33 -16.78 -7.20
CA GLU A 490 -20.01 -15.52 -7.46
C GLU A 490 -20.32 -14.83 -6.12
N VAL A 491 -19.80 -13.62 -5.94
CA VAL A 491 -19.95 -12.85 -4.70
C VAL A 491 -20.88 -11.67 -4.92
N TYR A 492 -21.95 -11.63 -4.13
CA TYR A 492 -22.93 -10.54 -4.16
C TYR A 492 -22.70 -9.59 -2.98
N ASN A 493 -22.48 -8.31 -3.28
CA ASN A 493 -22.34 -7.27 -2.26
C ASN A 493 -23.63 -6.46 -2.12
N TYR A 494 -24.26 -6.54 -0.95
CA TYR A 494 -25.46 -5.76 -0.61
C TYR A 494 -25.06 -4.35 -0.18
N GLN A 495 -25.31 -3.37 -1.04
CA GLN A 495 -25.04 -1.96 -0.77
C GLN A 495 -26.08 -1.38 0.21
N GLY A 496 -25.64 -0.62 1.20
CA GLY A 496 -26.52 -0.02 2.20
C GLY A 496 -25.76 0.56 3.39
N LYS A 497 -26.48 1.26 4.29
CA LYS A 497 -25.91 1.75 5.55
C LYS A 497 -25.87 0.68 6.65
N ASP A 498 -26.62 -0.41 6.47
CA ASP A 498 -26.72 -1.52 7.42
C ASP A 498 -27.08 -2.84 6.70
N PRO A 499 -27.01 -3.99 7.39
CA PRO A 499 -27.32 -5.32 6.83
C PRO A 499 -28.80 -5.61 6.51
N SER A 500 -29.74 -4.66 6.64
CA SER A 500 -31.17 -4.93 6.48
C SER A 500 -31.52 -5.56 5.13
N GLY A 501 -31.04 -4.98 4.02
CA GLY A 501 -31.28 -5.52 2.67
C GLY A 501 -30.73 -6.93 2.46
N LEU A 502 -29.61 -7.27 3.11
CA LEU A 502 -29.05 -8.63 3.10
C LEU A 502 -29.95 -9.60 3.87
N VAL A 503 -30.44 -9.19 5.04
CA VAL A 503 -31.32 -10.03 5.86
C VAL A 503 -32.67 -10.26 5.18
N GLU A 504 -33.26 -9.25 4.53
CA GLU A 504 -34.48 -9.43 3.72
C GLU A 504 -34.29 -10.43 2.57
N ALA A 505 -33.12 -10.39 1.91
CA ALA A 505 -32.80 -11.35 0.86
C ALA A 505 -32.59 -12.76 1.42
N LEU A 506 -31.94 -12.89 2.57
CA LEU A 506 -31.75 -14.14 3.29
C LEU A 506 -33.09 -14.75 3.74
N GLU A 507 -34.03 -13.94 4.22
CA GLU A 507 -35.39 -14.39 4.55
C GLU A 507 -36.12 -14.97 3.35
N LYS A 508 -36.07 -14.27 2.20
CA LYS A 508 -36.65 -14.76 0.94
C LYS A 508 -36.01 -16.08 0.50
N HIS A 509 -34.70 -16.20 0.63
CA HIS A 509 -33.96 -17.42 0.31
C HIS A 509 -34.38 -18.61 1.19
N ILE A 510 -34.48 -18.41 2.50
CA ILE A 510 -34.95 -19.44 3.44
C ILE A 510 -36.40 -19.83 3.14
N ALA A 511 -37.27 -18.86 2.90
CA ALA A 511 -38.68 -19.08 2.56
C ALA A 511 -38.85 -19.88 1.25
N GLY A 512 -37.96 -19.66 0.27
CA GLY A 512 -37.87 -20.43 -0.97
C GLY A 512 -37.33 -21.85 -0.81
N GLY A 513 -36.98 -22.27 0.41
CA GLY A 513 -36.46 -23.61 0.72
C GLY A 513 -34.94 -23.70 0.84
N GLY A 514 -34.22 -22.58 0.71
CA GLY A 514 -32.77 -22.51 0.87
C GLY A 514 -32.29 -22.93 2.26
N LYS A 515 -31.05 -23.44 2.31
CA LYS A 515 -30.33 -23.85 3.52
C LYS A 515 -29.06 -23.02 3.67
N PRO A 516 -29.11 -21.85 4.34
CA PRO A 516 -27.96 -20.96 4.43
C PRO A 516 -27.01 -21.31 5.58
N PHE A 517 -25.72 -21.13 5.31
CA PHE A 517 -24.69 -20.99 6.34
C PHE A 517 -24.35 -19.51 6.49
N VAL A 518 -24.64 -18.92 7.66
CA VAL A 518 -24.50 -17.49 7.92
C VAL A 518 -23.36 -17.26 8.90
N VAL A 519 -22.40 -16.42 8.51
CA VAL A 519 -21.29 -16.02 9.38
C VAL A 519 -21.47 -14.57 9.82
N CYS A 520 -21.38 -14.32 11.12
CA CYS A 520 -21.58 -13.00 11.71
C CYS A 520 -20.36 -12.59 12.53
N SER A 521 -19.92 -11.33 12.41
CA SER A 521 -18.78 -10.81 13.19
C SER A 521 -19.08 -10.54 14.68
N ALA A 522 -20.32 -10.74 15.13
CA ALA A 522 -20.75 -10.39 16.49
C ALA A 522 -21.70 -11.44 17.10
N GLN A 523 -21.56 -11.61 18.42
CA GLN A 523 -22.32 -12.59 19.23
C GLN A 523 -23.24 -11.91 20.27
N ARG A 524 -22.96 -10.66 20.65
CA ARG A 524 -23.65 -10.01 21.79
C ARG A 524 -25.13 -9.77 21.45
N ALA A 525 -26.02 -10.01 22.42
CA ALA A 525 -27.47 -9.79 22.30
C ALA A 525 -27.87 -8.33 21.99
N LYS A 526 -26.97 -7.35 22.18
CA LYS A 526 -27.17 -5.95 21.78
C LYS A 526 -26.80 -5.67 20.32
N SER A 527 -26.13 -6.60 19.65
CA SER A 527 -25.90 -6.51 18.21
C SER A 527 -27.18 -6.91 17.50
N GLN A 528 -27.76 -5.97 16.76
CA GLN A 528 -28.98 -6.20 15.97
C GLN A 528 -28.80 -7.34 14.95
N TRP A 529 -27.57 -7.60 14.52
CA TRP A 529 -27.24 -8.56 13.47
C TRP A 529 -26.32 -9.69 13.94
N GLY A 530 -26.23 -9.89 15.26
CA GLY A 530 -25.43 -10.97 15.86
C GLY A 530 -26.14 -12.32 15.82
N THR A 531 -25.37 -13.39 16.04
CA THR A 531 -25.85 -14.79 15.99
C THR A 531 -27.13 -15.02 16.81
N ARG A 532 -27.18 -14.51 18.06
CA ARG A 532 -28.34 -14.64 18.96
C ARG A 532 -29.60 -13.92 18.47
N THR A 533 -29.42 -12.75 17.86
CA THR A 533 -30.56 -11.95 17.37
C THR A 533 -31.15 -12.60 16.13
N LEU A 534 -30.30 -13.05 15.21
CA LEU A 534 -30.71 -13.77 14.01
C LEU A 534 -31.33 -15.14 14.35
N GLU A 535 -30.78 -15.88 15.30
CA GLU A 535 -31.35 -17.15 15.77
C GLU A 535 -32.78 -16.95 16.26
N ARG A 536 -33.01 -15.95 17.11
CA ARG A 536 -34.35 -15.63 17.63
C ARG A 536 -35.29 -15.20 16.50
N HIS A 537 -34.81 -14.41 15.56
CA HIS A 537 -35.58 -13.90 14.43
C HIS A 537 -36.02 -15.04 13.50
N PHE A 538 -35.09 -15.90 13.09
CA PHE A 538 -35.38 -17.02 12.20
C PHE A 538 -36.19 -18.13 12.87
N ASN A 539 -36.02 -18.38 14.17
CA ASN A 539 -36.90 -19.31 14.89
C ASN A 539 -38.37 -18.83 14.92
N LYS A 540 -38.61 -17.51 14.97
CA LYS A 540 -39.97 -16.96 14.90
C LYS A 540 -40.58 -17.07 13.50
N LEU A 541 -39.80 -16.76 12.46
CA LEU A 541 -40.26 -16.79 11.07
C LEU A 541 -40.39 -18.21 10.50
N PHE A 542 -39.50 -19.11 10.91
CA PHE A 542 -39.38 -20.45 10.36
C PHE A 542 -39.39 -21.53 11.46
N PRO A 543 -40.49 -21.70 12.22
CA PRO A 543 -40.55 -22.59 13.39
C PRO A 543 -40.39 -24.08 13.07
N ARG A 544 -40.41 -24.46 11.78
CA ARG A 544 -40.21 -25.85 11.31
C ARG A 544 -38.78 -26.14 10.87
N LYS A 545 -37.92 -25.12 10.78
CA LYS A 545 -36.52 -25.27 10.35
C LYS A 545 -35.64 -25.61 11.55
N GLN A 546 -34.68 -26.51 11.35
CA GLN A 546 -33.67 -26.80 12.36
C GLN A 546 -32.55 -25.76 12.29
N ILE A 547 -32.36 -24.99 13.36
CA ILE A 547 -31.37 -23.90 13.43
C ILE A 547 -30.29 -24.25 14.45
N LEU A 548 -29.03 -24.16 14.04
CA LEU A 548 -27.88 -24.30 14.93
C LEU A 548 -27.12 -22.98 15.04
N ARG A 549 -27.01 -22.46 16.27
CA ARG A 549 -26.07 -21.39 16.59
C ARG A 549 -24.75 -21.98 17.07
N ILE A 550 -23.65 -21.45 16.52
CA ILE A 550 -22.31 -21.81 16.95
C ILE A 550 -21.49 -20.54 17.22
N ASP A 551 -21.26 -20.29 18.49
CA ASP A 551 -20.43 -19.22 19.03
C ASP A 551 -19.78 -19.63 20.37
N SER A 552 -18.96 -18.75 20.95
CA SER A 552 -18.18 -19.05 22.16
C SER A 552 -19.03 -19.45 23.38
N GLU A 553 -20.31 -19.04 23.45
CA GLU A 553 -21.22 -19.44 24.51
C GLU A 553 -21.70 -20.88 24.26
N THR A 554 -22.15 -21.16 23.03
CA THR A 554 -22.72 -22.47 22.68
C THR A 554 -21.70 -23.60 22.66
N ILE A 555 -20.43 -23.32 22.33
CA ILE A 555 -19.36 -24.34 22.36
C ILE A 555 -18.85 -24.59 23.78
N ALA A 556 -19.13 -23.69 24.72
CA ALA A 556 -18.74 -23.83 26.13
C ALA A 556 -19.84 -24.43 27.00
N ASP A 557 -21.05 -24.60 26.46
CA ASP A 557 -22.22 -25.14 27.17
C ASP A 557 -22.38 -26.64 26.88
N PRO A 558 -22.08 -27.54 27.84
CA PRO A 558 -22.17 -29.00 27.66
C PRO A 558 -23.55 -29.52 27.26
N SER A 559 -24.61 -28.73 27.47
CA SER A 559 -25.98 -29.09 27.11
C SER A 559 -26.37 -28.69 25.69
N HIS A 560 -25.56 -27.84 25.04
CA HIS A 560 -25.85 -27.35 23.70
C HIS A 560 -25.32 -28.29 22.62
N PRO A 561 -26.04 -28.54 21.50
CA PRO A 561 -25.56 -29.39 20.41
C PRO A 561 -24.21 -28.95 19.82
N ALA A 562 -23.86 -27.68 19.96
CA ALA A 562 -22.60 -27.10 19.51
C ALA A 562 -21.37 -27.46 20.36
N TYR A 563 -21.54 -27.97 21.58
CA TYR A 563 -20.44 -28.36 22.47
C TYR A 563 -19.56 -29.46 21.87
N VAL A 564 -20.19 -30.44 21.22
CA VAL A 564 -19.51 -31.59 20.59
C VAL A 564 -19.12 -31.28 19.13
N CYS A 565 -19.47 -30.11 18.60
CA CYS A 565 -19.29 -29.78 17.19
C CYS A 565 -17.83 -29.73 16.75
N VAL A 566 -16.89 -29.35 17.63
CA VAL A 566 -15.49 -29.13 17.23
C VAL A 566 -14.84 -30.41 16.65
N THR A 567 -15.23 -31.59 17.13
CA THR A 567 -14.66 -32.87 16.69
C THR A 567 -15.49 -33.59 15.61
N ASN A 568 -16.76 -33.22 15.40
CA ASN A 568 -17.69 -33.90 14.46
C ASN A 568 -18.53 -32.93 13.60
N LEU A 569 -17.98 -31.76 13.27
CA LEU A 569 -18.71 -30.65 12.63
C LEU A 569 -19.47 -31.11 11.37
N ASN A 570 -18.83 -31.84 10.44
CA ASN A 570 -19.46 -32.27 9.19
C ASN A 570 -20.72 -33.13 9.40
N ILE A 571 -20.73 -33.98 10.42
CA ILE A 571 -21.89 -34.85 10.72
C ILE A 571 -23.02 -34.01 11.33
N ILE A 572 -22.68 -33.16 12.30
CA ILE A 572 -23.69 -32.39 13.04
C ILE A 572 -24.34 -31.35 12.12
N LEU A 573 -23.58 -30.68 11.26
CA LEU A 573 -24.12 -29.66 10.36
C LEU A 573 -25.17 -30.20 9.37
N GLN A 574 -25.08 -31.48 8.97
CA GLN A 574 -26.07 -32.11 8.09
C GLN A 574 -27.47 -32.19 8.69
N LEU A 575 -27.59 -32.10 10.02
CA LEU A 575 -28.86 -32.21 10.74
C LEU A 575 -29.64 -30.88 10.76
N TYR A 576 -29.03 -29.77 10.34
CA TYR A 576 -29.61 -28.44 10.44
C TYR A 576 -29.87 -27.80 9.07
N ASP A 577 -30.97 -27.05 8.97
CA ASP A 577 -31.31 -26.29 7.77
C ASP A 577 -30.58 -24.94 7.71
N ILE A 578 -30.38 -24.32 8.88
CA ILE A 578 -29.79 -22.99 9.02
C ILE A 578 -28.68 -23.07 10.06
N VAL A 579 -27.50 -22.55 9.73
CA VAL A 579 -26.39 -22.43 10.69
C VAL A 579 -25.99 -20.99 10.83
N LEU A 580 -25.83 -20.53 12.07
CA LEU A 580 -25.38 -19.20 12.42
C LEU A 580 -24.06 -19.31 13.18
N ALA A 581 -22.95 -18.93 12.55
CA ALA A 581 -21.61 -19.06 13.09
C ALA A 581 -21.00 -17.70 13.42
N SER A 582 -20.30 -17.61 14.55
CA SER A 582 -19.41 -16.49 14.87
C SER A 582 -17.96 -16.81 14.49
N PRO A 583 -17.01 -15.85 14.62
CA PRO A 583 -15.59 -16.08 14.36
C PRO A 583 -14.96 -17.20 15.20
N SER A 584 -15.64 -17.69 16.22
CA SER A 584 -15.16 -18.80 17.05
C SER A 584 -14.90 -20.10 16.29
N ILE A 585 -15.57 -20.33 15.15
CA ILE A 585 -15.25 -21.46 14.25
C ILE A 585 -14.19 -21.06 13.20
N GLU A 586 -13.88 -19.76 13.00
CA GLU A 586 -13.26 -19.26 11.76
C GLU A 586 -11.92 -19.91 11.34
N THR A 587 -11.09 -20.43 12.25
CA THR A 587 -9.81 -21.04 11.87
C THR A 587 -9.58 -22.37 12.60
N GLY A 588 -9.07 -23.38 11.88
CA GLY A 588 -8.62 -24.65 12.45
C GLY A 588 -9.54 -25.88 12.30
N VAL A 589 -10.78 -25.74 11.79
CA VAL A 589 -11.68 -26.89 11.56
C VAL A 589 -12.05 -27.01 10.08
N SER A 590 -11.67 -28.13 9.44
CA SER A 590 -12.04 -28.45 8.06
C SER A 590 -13.54 -28.70 7.96
N LEU A 591 -14.20 -27.99 7.04
CA LEU A 591 -15.62 -28.18 6.70
C LEU A 591 -15.70 -28.69 5.28
N ASP A 592 -15.78 -30.01 5.14
CA ASP A 592 -15.81 -30.70 3.85
C ASP A 592 -17.24 -31.13 3.49
N LEU A 593 -18.21 -30.27 3.81
CA LEU A 593 -19.62 -30.55 3.63
C LEU A 593 -20.13 -30.09 2.25
N LYS A 594 -20.18 -31.01 1.29
CA LYS A 594 -20.68 -30.72 -0.07
C LYS A 594 -22.17 -31.02 -0.22
N GLY A 595 -22.90 -30.13 -0.89
CA GLY A 595 -24.27 -30.36 -1.36
C GLY A 595 -25.38 -30.24 -0.31
N HIS A 596 -25.07 -29.83 0.93
CA HIS A 596 -26.08 -29.62 1.98
C HIS A 596 -26.55 -28.17 2.08
N PHE A 597 -25.62 -27.23 2.27
CA PHE A 597 -25.94 -25.81 2.27
C PHE A 597 -26.04 -25.28 0.85
N THR A 598 -27.05 -24.45 0.60
CA THR A 598 -27.33 -23.91 -0.73
C THR A 598 -26.69 -22.54 -0.95
N SER A 599 -26.10 -21.94 0.08
CA SER A 599 -25.54 -20.57 0.04
C SER A 599 -24.74 -20.24 1.31
N VAL A 600 -23.70 -19.42 1.18
CA VAL A 600 -22.97 -18.81 2.31
C VAL A 600 -23.27 -17.31 2.37
N TRP A 601 -23.55 -16.80 3.58
CA TRP A 601 -23.88 -15.41 3.82
C TRP A 601 -22.96 -14.83 4.89
N GLY A 602 -22.53 -13.58 4.72
CA GLY A 602 -21.62 -12.92 5.64
C GLY A 602 -22.14 -11.56 6.10
N ILE A 603 -22.17 -11.33 7.42
CA ILE A 603 -22.46 -10.03 8.02
C ILE A 603 -21.23 -9.59 8.82
N PHE A 604 -20.47 -8.65 8.25
CA PHE A 604 -19.22 -8.16 8.79
C PHE A 604 -19.30 -6.67 9.10
N GLN A 605 -19.19 -6.30 10.38
CA GLN A 605 -19.39 -4.91 10.85
C GLN A 605 -18.09 -4.21 11.27
N GLY A 606 -16.97 -4.53 10.61
CA GLY A 606 -15.69 -3.84 10.81
C GLY A 606 -14.95 -4.16 12.11
N VAL A 607 -15.29 -5.28 12.78
CA VAL A 607 -14.62 -5.74 14.01
C VAL A 607 -13.61 -6.88 13.78
N GLN A 608 -13.45 -7.31 12.52
CA GLN A 608 -12.54 -8.38 12.10
C GLN A 608 -11.80 -7.98 10.82
N ALA A 609 -10.64 -8.60 10.58
CA ALA A 609 -9.85 -8.36 9.38
C ALA A 609 -10.56 -8.86 8.11
N GLU A 610 -10.28 -8.23 6.97
CA GLU A 610 -10.84 -8.59 5.66
C GLU A 610 -10.40 -9.98 5.20
N SER A 611 -9.21 -10.43 5.59
CA SER A 611 -8.73 -11.80 5.34
C SER A 611 -9.56 -12.85 6.09
N SER A 612 -9.99 -12.56 7.32
CA SER A 612 -10.90 -13.40 8.10
C SER A 612 -12.30 -13.44 7.48
N ALA A 613 -12.82 -12.29 7.02
CA ALA A 613 -14.10 -12.23 6.31
C ALA A 613 -14.10 -13.07 5.03
N ARG A 614 -13.04 -12.99 4.21
CA ARG A 614 -12.88 -13.85 3.02
C ARG A 614 -12.80 -15.33 3.37
N GLN A 615 -12.10 -15.69 4.46
CA GLN A 615 -12.00 -17.07 4.94
C GLN A 615 -13.33 -17.63 5.42
N ALA A 616 -14.13 -16.79 6.10
CA ALA A 616 -15.46 -17.14 6.56
C ALA A 616 -16.42 -17.43 5.41
N LEU A 617 -16.35 -16.65 4.32
CA LEU A 617 -17.17 -16.85 3.13
C LEU A 617 -16.74 -18.08 2.31
N ALA A 618 -15.44 -18.36 2.22
CA ALA A 618 -14.87 -19.46 1.43
C ALA A 618 -14.94 -20.83 2.14
N ARG A 619 -15.85 -21.01 3.09
CA ARG A 619 -15.83 -22.13 4.05
C ARG A 619 -16.58 -23.38 3.61
N LEU A 620 -17.36 -23.30 2.52
CA LEU A 620 -18.20 -24.37 1.98
C LEU A 620 -17.98 -24.57 0.49
#